data_AF-A0A919YWP8-F1
#
_entry.id   AF-A0A919YWP8-F1
#
_cell.length_a   1.000
_cell.length_b   1.000
_cell.length_c   1.000
_cell.angle_alpha   90.00
_cell.angle_beta   90.00
_cell.angle_gamma   90.00
#
_symmetry.space_group_name_H-M   'P 1'
#
loop_
_entity.id
_entity.type
_entity.pdbx_description
1 polymer ?
#
loop_
_entity_poly.entity_id
_entity_poly.type
_entity_poly.pdbx_seq_one_letter_code
_entity_poly.pdbx_strand_id
1 'polypeptide(L)'
;MIRQQQTLMLSPYAELYDLVVPSDNMLRQINELVDFTFIYEELKDKFCLDNGRNAIDPIRMFKYLLLKAIFELSDVDIVERYTRFHFWCDQPCRP
;
A
#
# COMPACT_ATOMS: atom_id res chain seq x y z
N MET A 1 -10.19 10.23 -11.43
CA MET A 1 -10.94 9.51 -10.37
C MET A 1 -10.02 8.75 -9.43
N ILE A 2 -10.12 8.99 -8.12
CA ILE A 2 -9.50 8.14 -7.10
C ILE A 2 -10.48 7.01 -6.77
N ARG A 3 -10.06 5.76 -6.93
CA ARG A 3 -10.80 4.61 -6.40
C ARG A 3 -10.13 4.20 -5.10
N GLN A 4 -10.93 3.98 -4.06
CA GLN A 4 -10.41 3.33 -2.87
C GLN A 4 -9.98 1.91 -3.22
N GLN A 5 -8.86 1.47 -2.65
CA GLN A 5 -8.34 0.14 -2.84
C GLN A 5 -9.45 -0.85 -2.47
N GLN A 6 -9.91 -1.64 -3.44
CA GLN A 6 -10.90 -2.67 -3.20
C GLN A 6 -10.32 -3.68 -2.20
N THR A 7 -11.15 -4.18 -1.28
CA THR A 7 -10.78 -5.26 -0.37
C THR A 7 -10.13 -6.36 -1.21
N LEU A 8 -8.85 -6.65 -0.94
CA LEU A 8 -8.18 -7.77 -1.60
C LEU A 8 -9.07 -9.00 -1.40
N MET A 9 -9.52 -9.61 -2.50
CA MET A 9 -9.92 -11.01 -2.48
C MET A 9 -8.64 -11.78 -2.14
N LEU A 10 -8.37 -11.90 -0.84
CA LEU A 10 -7.22 -12.63 -0.37
C LEU A 10 -7.36 -14.06 -0.92
N SER A 11 -6.24 -14.58 -1.39
CA SER A 11 -6.11 -16.01 -1.70
C SER A 11 -6.71 -16.83 -0.55
N PRO A 12 -7.27 -18.02 -0.81
CA PRO A 12 -7.70 -18.95 0.24
C PRO A 12 -6.64 -19.21 1.32
N TYR A 13 -5.38 -18.91 1.01
CA TYR A 13 -4.21 -19.01 1.89
C TYR A 13 -3.83 -17.69 2.57
N ALA A 14 -4.76 -16.77 2.79
CA ALA A 14 -4.52 -15.48 3.46
C ALA A 14 -3.80 -15.66 4.82
N GLU A 15 -4.21 -16.67 5.57
CA GLU A 15 -3.69 -17.03 6.89
C GLU A 15 -2.20 -17.42 6.84
N LEU A 16 -1.68 -17.83 5.68
CA LEU A 16 -0.27 -18.13 5.49
C LEU A 16 0.59 -16.88 5.69
N TYR A 17 0.06 -15.69 5.40
CA TYR A 17 0.79 -14.44 5.63
C TYR A 17 1.13 -14.27 7.12
N ASP A 18 0.16 -14.49 8.00
CA ASP A 18 0.35 -14.36 9.45
C ASP A 18 1.32 -15.41 10.01
N LEU A 19 1.42 -16.57 9.35
CA LEU A 19 2.35 -17.65 9.71
C LEU A 19 3.78 -17.40 9.20
N VAL A 20 3.92 -16.90 7.97
CA VAL A 20 5.23 -16.75 7.29
C VAL A 20 5.92 -15.44 7.64
N VAL A 21 5.15 -14.37 7.87
CA VAL A 21 5.68 -13.05 8.20
C VAL A 21 5.58 -12.83 9.72
N PRO A 22 6.72 -12.79 10.43
CA PRO A 22 6.74 -12.59 11.87
C PRO A 22 5.99 -11.33 12.31
N SER A 23 5.37 -11.37 13.49
CA SER A 23 4.64 -10.22 14.07
C SER A 23 5.55 -9.04 14.42
N ASP A 24 6.83 -9.29 14.66
CA ASP A 24 7.86 -8.28 14.89
C ASP A 24 8.43 -7.67 13.59
N ASN A 25 7.90 -8.06 12.42
CA ASN A 25 8.30 -7.45 11.17
C ASN A 25 7.87 -5.96 11.13
N MET A 26 8.84 -5.08 10.92
CA MET A 26 8.64 -3.63 10.89
C MET A 26 7.51 -3.19 9.94
N LEU A 27 7.42 -3.75 8.72
CA LEU A 27 6.38 -3.35 7.77
C LEU A 27 4.99 -3.80 8.24
N ARG A 28 4.89 -5.01 8.82
CA ARG A 28 3.65 -5.48 9.44
C ARG A 28 3.21 -4.54 10.57
N GLN A 29 4.12 -4.16 11.45
CA GLN A 29 3.85 -3.21 12.53
C GLN A 29 3.39 -1.85 12.00
N ILE A 30 4.03 -1.30 10.97
CA ILE A 30 3.61 -0.04 10.36
C ILE A 30 2.18 -0.14 9.83
N ASN A 31 1.82 -1.26 9.19
CA ASN A 31 0.47 -1.44 8.63
C ASN A 31 -0.60 -1.65 9.72
N GLU A 32 -0.22 -2.07 10.92
CA GLU A 32 -1.12 -2.23 12.07
C GLU A 32 -1.23 -0.95 12.91
N LEU A 33 -0.16 -0.13 12.96
CA LEU A 33 -0.09 1.06 13.81
C LEU A 33 -0.46 2.36 13.10
N VAL A 34 -0.39 2.41 11.77
CA VAL A 34 -0.60 3.63 10.98
C VAL A 34 -1.89 3.51 10.17
N ASP A 35 -2.85 4.39 10.48
CA ASP A 35 -3.99 4.62 9.60
C ASP A 35 -3.57 5.51 8.43
N PHE A 36 -3.59 4.98 7.22
CA PHE A 36 -3.22 5.70 5.99
C PHE A 36 -4.38 6.48 5.37
N THR A 37 -5.57 6.45 5.96
CA THR A 37 -6.77 7.12 5.42
C THR A 37 -6.58 8.62 5.23
N PHE A 38 -5.72 9.27 6.03
CA PHE A 38 -5.38 10.69 5.90
C PHE A 38 -4.89 11.07 4.49
N ILE A 39 -4.26 10.14 3.77
CA ILE A 39 -3.74 10.38 2.42
C ILE A 39 -4.89 10.61 1.43
N TYR A 40 -5.99 9.86 1.55
CA TYR A 40 -7.16 10.12 0.73
C TYR A 40 -7.80 11.45 1.08
N GLU A 41 -7.92 11.76 2.36
CA GLU A 41 -8.52 13.02 2.82
C GLU A 41 -7.76 14.24 2.28
N GLU A 42 -6.43 14.16 2.22
CA GLU A 42 -5.59 15.23 1.68
C GLU A 42 -5.67 15.34 0.15
N LEU A 43 -5.80 14.21 -0.55
CA LEU A 43 -5.69 14.17 -2.01
C LEU A 43 -7.02 14.23 -2.75
N LYS A 44 -8.15 13.87 -2.13
CA LYS A 44 -9.46 13.78 -2.80
C LYS A 44 -9.83 15.01 -3.63
N ASP A 45 -9.57 16.20 -3.11
CA ASP A 45 -9.94 17.47 -3.75
C ASP A 45 -8.98 17.87 -4.89
N LYS A 46 -7.84 17.18 -5.02
CA LYS A 46 -6.85 17.41 -6.08
C LYS A 46 -7.14 16.58 -7.33
N PHE A 47 -8.03 15.59 -7.24
CA PHE A 47 -8.36 14.72 -8.36
C PHE A 47 -9.74 15.00 -8.91
N CYS A 48 -9.85 14.94 -10.23
CA CYS A 48 -11.14 15.04 -10.91
C CYS A 48 -11.97 13.75 -10.71
N LEU A 49 -13.24 13.91 -10.36
CA LEU A 49 -14.17 12.82 -10.01
C LEU A 49 -14.84 12.16 -11.22
N ASP A 50 -14.81 12.78 -12.39
CA ASP A 50 -15.65 12.39 -13.52
C ASP A 50 -14.93 12.42 -14.87
N ASN A 51 -13.67 12.87 -14.89
CA ASN A 51 -12.89 12.98 -16.12
C ASN A 51 -11.58 12.19 -16.08
N GLY A 52 -11.23 11.61 -17.24
CA GLY A 52 -9.94 10.96 -17.47
C GLY A 52 -9.81 9.52 -16.96
N ARG A 53 -8.57 9.02 -16.99
CA ARG A 53 -8.21 7.67 -16.52
C ARG A 53 -8.28 7.62 -14.98
N ASN A 54 -8.66 6.47 -14.43
CA ASN A 54 -8.57 6.23 -12.99
C ASN A 54 -7.12 6.37 -12.53
N ALA A 55 -6.93 7.07 -11.41
CA ALA A 55 -5.64 7.15 -10.77
C ALA A 55 -5.28 5.80 -10.13
N ILE A 56 -3.98 5.52 -10.05
CA ILE A 56 -3.50 4.48 -9.15
C ILE A 56 -3.84 4.90 -7.73
N ASP A 57 -4.10 3.91 -6.88
CA ASP A 57 -4.40 4.15 -5.47
C ASP A 57 -3.34 5.02 -4.79
N PRO A 58 -3.72 6.17 -4.18
CA PRO A 58 -2.77 7.10 -3.61
C PRO A 58 -2.06 6.54 -2.37
N ILE A 59 -2.71 5.68 -1.58
CA ILE A 59 -2.07 5.03 -0.42
C ILE A 59 -0.99 4.09 -0.91
N ARG A 60 -1.29 3.29 -1.94
CA ARG A 60 -0.28 2.41 -2.56
C ARG A 60 0.93 3.20 -3.05
N MET A 61 0.71 4.34 -3.72
CA MET A 61 1.82 5.19 -4.20
C MET A 61 2.63 5.76 -3.04
N PHE A 62 1.98 6.20 -1.97
CA PHE A 62 2.65 6.67 -0.76
C PHE A 62 3.48 5.57 -0.10
N LYS A 63 2.94 4.35 0.00
CA LYS A 63 3.65 3.18 0.53
C LYS A 63 4.94 2.90 -0.25
N TYR A 64 4.95 3.05 -1.58
CA TYR A 64 6.19 2.94 -2.36
C TYR A 64 7.21 4.03 -1.97
N LEU A 65 6.78 5.29 -1.85
CA LEU A 65 7.67 6.38 -1.44
C LEU A 65 8.22 6.15 -0.02
N LEU A 66 7.40 5.65 0.88
CA LEU A 66 7.80 5.31 2.24
C LEU A 66 8.85 4.19 2.27
N LEU A 67 8.65 3.12 1.49
CA LEU A 67 9.65 2.05 1.35
C LEU A 67 10.97 2.58 0.80
N LYS A 68 10.88 3.50 -0.16
CA LYS A 68 12.01 4.16 -0.78
C LYS A 68 12.84 4.94 0.23
N ALA A 69 12.17 5.63 1.15
CA ALA A 69 12.80 6.38 2.23
C ALA A 69 13.39 5.47 3.32
N ILE A 70 12.66 4.44 3.74
CA ILE A 70 13.08 3.53 4.84
C ILE A 70 14.30 2.69 4.43
N PHE A 71 14.34 2.22 3.18
CA PHE A 71 15.36 1.30 2.69
C PHE A 71 16.38 1.95 1.73
N GLU A 72 16.34 3.27 1.58
CA GLU A 72 17.22 4.04 0.69
C GLU A 72 17.30 3.47 -0.74
N LEU A 73 16.13 3.07 -1.29
CA LEU A 73 16.05 2.39 -2.59
C LEU A 73 15.96 3.38 -3.75
N SER A 74 16.59 3.05 -4.88
CA SER A 74 16.30 3.73 -6.14
C SER A 74 14.95 3.30 -6.73
N ASP A 75 14.45 4.05 -7.72
CA ASP A 75 13.26 3.64 -8.47
C ASP A 75 13.43 2.26 -9.10
N VAL A 76 14.62 1.96 -9.62
CA VAL A 76 14.94 0.67 -10.25
C VAL A 76 14.88 -0.45 -9.21
N ASP A 77 15.45 -0.23 -8.02
CA ASP A 77 15.46 -1.24 -6.96
C ASP A 77 14.04 -1.54 -6.44
N ILE A 78 13.17 -0.52 -6.36
CA ILE A 78 11.77 -0.72 -5.99
C ILE A 78 11.06 -1.59 -7.01
N VAL A 79 11.27 -1.32 -8.30
CA VAL A 79 10.64 -2.11 -9.37
C VAL A 79 11.15 -3.55 -9.35
N GLU A 80 12.44 -3.77 -9.12
CA GLU A 80 13.00 -5.12 -9.02
C GLU A 80 12.47 -5.89 -7.82
N ARG A 81 12.35 -5.22 -6.66
CA ARG A 81 11.87 -5.81 -5.41
C ARG A 81 10.36 -5.75 -5.26
N TYR A 82 9.65 -5.30 -6.30
CA TYR A 82 8.21 -5.11 -6.29
C TYR A 82 7.48 -6.37 -5.81
N THR A 83 7.85 -7.56 -6.28
CA THR A 83 7.21 -8.82 -5.89
C THR A 83 7.24 -9.08 -4.38
N ARG A 84 8.30 -8.63 -3.69
CA ARG A 84 8.45 -8.77 -2.23
C ARG A 84 7.58 -7.78 -1.47
N PHE A 85 7.48 -6.55 -1.97
CA PHE A 85 6.74 -5.47 -1.30
C PHE A 85 5.28 -5.36 -1.73
N HIS A 86 4.92 -5.99 -2.85
CA HIS A 86 3.61 -5.92 -3.47
C HIS A 86 2.50 -6.28 -2.48
N PHE A 87 2.68 -7.35 -1.72
CA PHE A 87 1.68 -7.78 -0.75
C PHE A 87 1.43 -6.69 0.31
N TRP A 88 2.47 -6.03 0.82
CA TRP A 88 2.35 -4.97 1.83
C TRP A 88 1.76 -3.68 1.26
N CYS A 89 2.18 -3.29 0.05
CA CYS A 89 1.62 -2.13 -0.65
C CYS A 89 0.12 -2.30 -0.96
N ASP A 90 -0.31 -3.54 -1.20
CA ASP A 90 -1.68 -3.86 -1.60
C ASP A 90 -2.55 -4.28 -0.41
N GLN A 91 -2.01 -4.38 0.81
CA GLN A 91 -2.82 -4.51 2.03
C GLN A 91 -3.75 -3.31 2.17
N PRO A 92 -5.07 -3.54 2.38
CA PRO A 92 -5.99 -2.47 2.74
C PRO A 92 -5.59 -1.86 4.08
N CYS A 93 -6.02 -0.62 4.32
CA CYS A 93 -5.90 0.01 5.63
C CYS A 93 -6.68 -0.86 6.64
N ARG A 94 -6.01 -1.37 7.66
CA ARG A 94 -6.71 -1.98 8.79
C ARG A 94 -7.32 -0.83 9.63
N PRO A 95 -8.59 -0.93 10.03
CA PRO A 95 -9.26 0.08 10.85
C PRO A 95 -8.65 0.19 12.24
#